data_AF-A0A1B4V7V2-F1
#
_entry.id   AF-A0A1B4V7V2-F1
#
_cell.length_a   1.000
_cell.length_b   1.000
_cell.length_c   1.000
_cell.angle_alpha   90.00
_cell.angle_beta   90.00
_cell.angle_gamma   90.00
#
_symmetry.space_group_name_H-M   'P 1'
#
loop_
_entity.id
_entity.type
_entity.pdbx_description
1 polymer ?
#
loop_
_entity_poly.entity_id
_entity_poly.type
_entity_poly.pdbx_seq_one_letter_code
_entity_poly.pdbx_strand_id
1 'polypeptide(L)'
;MSPSIAGKTHAGVYELYRYRHPNGDAKEWAVAIVDGVVHVRYGRAGSLVNGGKPEARFTDAHAEKNRRVREKTRKDYQYVDRVVIHIDGSWVSTEDLGSEASQSLRPKASPDEEETVFFEIRVRNAGMFPEFLRACREACDRLAGAGVPVTRTVNEELAFQFAIGDWQFGVGGRVEVGYRNTVSRATRQGAGQMHVRDGVYPLLFLLYLKRCSPAEVGLAWKDGIEISEQLRHEHDVLAMFGTDLDAIRPVAVALGLAEERIDLASLGGDESLYF
;
A
#
# COMPACT_ATOMS: atom_id res chain seq x y z
N MET A 1 -21.43 -11.50 17.68
CA MET A 1 -22.54 -10.72 17.09
C MET A 1 -21.92 -9.57 16.34
N SER A 2 -21.93 -9.62 15.00
CA SER A 2 -21.26 -8.61 14.17
C SER A 2 -22.13 -7.36 14.05
N PRO A 3 -21.58 -6.14 14.16
CA PRO A 3 -22.38 -4.92 14.10
C PRO A 3 -23.00 -4.73 12.73
N SER A 4 -24.28 -4.39 12.73
CA SER A 4 -25.05 -3.97 11.55
C SER A 4 -24.55 -2.61 11.08
N ILE A 5 -24.21 -2.51 9.79
CA ILE A 5 -24.06 -1.23 9.10
C ILE A 5 -25.11 -1.24 7.99
N ALA A 6 -25.99 -0.23 7.98
CA ALA A 6 -27.15 -0.09 7.08
C ALA A 6 -28.25 -1.17 7.17
N GLY A 7 -28.46 -1.81 8.34
CA GLY A 7 -29.59 -2.73 8.57
C GLY A 7 -29.54 -4.06 7.81
N LYS A 8 -28.46 -4.31 7.06
CA LYS A 8 -28.21 -5.58 6.37
C LYS A 8 -27.18 -6.40 7.13
N THR A 9 -27.45 -7.69 7.30
CA THR A 9 -26.48 -8.63 7.87
C THR A 9 -25.36 -8.89 6.86
N HIS A 10 -24.12 -8.78 7.32
CA HIS A 10 -22.93 -8.91 6.47
C HIS A 10 -22.40 -10.34 6.48
N ALA A 11 -22.01 -10.85 5.30
CA ALA A 11 -21.41 -12.16 5.13
C ALA A 11 -19.89 -12.15 5.37
N GLY A 12 -19.25 -10.98 5.34
CA GLY A 12 -17.82 -10.80 5.58
C GLY A 12 -17.18 -9.81 4.61
N VAL A 13 -15.88 -9.60 4.77
CA VAL A 13 -15.05 -8.77 3.89
C VAL A 13 -14.35 -9.66 2.86
N TYR A 14 -14.48 -9.32 1.58
CA TYR A 14 -13.98 -10.10 0.45
C TYR A 14 -13.04 -9.27 -0.42
N GLU A 15 -12.10 -9.94 -1.08
CA GLU A 15 -11.37 -9.39 -2.23
C GLU A 15 -12.22 -9.60 -3.48
N LEU A 16 -12.55 -8.50 -4.18
CA LEU A 16 -13.35 -8.52 -5.41
C LEU A 16 -12.46 -8.47 -6.63
N TYR A 17 -12.74 -9.35 -7.59
CA TYR A 17 -12.13 -9.37 -8.91
C TYR A 17 -13.20 -9.29 -9.99
N ARG A 18 -12.87 -8.67 -11.12
CA ARG A 18 -13.78 -8.51 -12.27
C ARG A 18 -13.09 -8.91 -13.55
N TYR A 19 -13.82 -9.67 -14.35
CA TYR A 19 -13.50 -9.96 -15.74
C TYR A 19 -14.46 -9.18 -16.62
N ARG A 20 -13.92 -8.40 -17.57
CA ARG A 20 -14.72 -7.67 -18.56
C ARG A 20 -14.75 -8.46 -19.85
N HIS A 21 -15.95 -8.75 -20.32
CA HIS A 21 -16.16 -9.35 -21.62
C HIS A 21 -16.04 -8.29 -22.72
N PRO A 22 -15.61 -8.66 -23.95
CA PRO A 22 -15.54 -7.73 -25.08
C PRO A 22 -16.88 -7.07 -25.45
N ASN A 23 -18.00 -7.67 -25.08
CA ASN A 23 -19.34 -7.15 -25.32
C ASN A 23 -19.79 -6.08 -24.29
N GLY A 24 -18.91 -5.70 -23.35
CA GLY A 24 -19.19 -4.71 -22.30
C GLY A 24 -19.76 -5.29 -21.01
N ASP A 25 -20.18 -6.56 -20.99
CA ASP A 25 -20.61 -7.23 -19.76
C ASP A 25 -19.44 -7.50 -18.82
N ALA A 26 -19.71 -7.58 -17.52
CA ALA A 26 -18.70 -7.94 -16.53
C ALA A 26 -19.17 -9.06 -15.61
N LYS A 27 -18.25 -9.98 -15.35
CA LYS A 27 -18.39 -11.06 -14.38
C LYS A 27 -17.52 -10.77 -13.17
N GLU A 28 -18.10 -10.86 -11.99
CA GLU A 28 -17.41 -10.66 -10.73
C GLU A 28 -17.18 -11.98 -10.01
N TRP A 29 -16.06 -12.03 -9.30
CA TRP A 29 -15.65 -13.14 -8.47
C TRP A 29 -15.02 -12.57 -7.22
N ALA A 30 -15.54 -12.94 -6.06
CA ALA A 30 -15.05 -12.46 -4.78
C ALA A 30 -14.61 -13.63 -3.91
N VAL A 31 -13.56 -13.43 -3.13
CA VAL A 31 -12.99 -14.46 -2.27
C VAL A 31 -12.64 -13.92 -0.89
N ALA A 32 -12.89 -14.72 0.14
CA ALA A 32 -12.53 -14.41 1.53
C ALA A 32 -12.11 -15.68 2.26
N ILE A 33 -11.45 -15.51 3.40
CA ILE A 33 -11.26 -16.56 4.39
C ILE A 33 -12.09 -16.18 5.60
N VAL A 34 -13.02 -17.05 5.98
CA VAL A 34 -13.88 -16.87 7.15
C VAL A 34 -13.75 -18.15 7.98
N ASP A 35 -13.33 -18.01 9.23
CA ASP A 35 -13.13 -19.13 10.17
C ASP A 35 -12.30 -20.30 9.62
N GLY A 36 -11.24 -19.97 8.86
CA GLY A 36 -10.33 -20.95 8.26
C GLY A 36 -10.92 -21.70 7.04
N VAL A 37 -12.02 -21.21 6.49
CA VAL A 37 -12.65 -21.74 5.27
C VAL A 37 -12.55 -20.71 4.15
N VAL A 38 -12.24 -21.15 2.94
CA VAL A 38 -12.24 -20.28 1.75
C VAL A 38 -13.67 -20.12 1.26
N HIS A 39 -14.19 -18.89 1.33
CA HIS A 39 -15.50 -18.53 0.82
C HIS A 39 -15.36 -17.86 -0.54
N VAL A 40 -16.18 -18.30 -1.49
CA VAL A 40 -16.25 -17.73 -2.83
C VAL A 40 -17.66 -17.25 -3.14
N ARG A 41 -17.75 -16.10 -3.81
CA ARG A 41 -18.95 -15.56 -4.43
C ARG A 41 -18.65 -15.27 -5.89
N TYR A 42 -19.62 -15.43 -6.77
CA TYR A 42 -19.48 -15.00 -8.16
C TYR A 42 -20.83 -14.62 -8.75
N GLY A 43 -20.80 -13.76 -9.76
CA GLY A 43 -22.04 -13.29 -10.39
C GLY A 43 -21.79 -12.24 -11.44
N ARG A 44 -22.85 -11.52 -11.82
CA ARG A 44 -22.74 -10.36 -12.70
C ARG A 44 -22.23 -9.16 -11.89
N ALA A 45 -21.69 -8.16 -12.58
CA ALA A 45 -21.26 -6.93 -11.94
C ALA A 45 -22.35 -6.34 -11.03
N GLY A 46 -22.02 -6.10 -9.76
CA GLY A 46 -22.93 -5.55 -8.75
C GLY A 46 -23.89 -6.55 -8.10
N SER A 47 -23.83 -7.84 -8.45
CA SER A 47 -24.65 -8.88 -7.83
C SER A 47 -23.90 -10.21 -7.75
N LEU A 48 -23.49 -10.56 -6.53
CA LEU A 48 -22.70 -11.74 -6.24
C LEU A 48 -23.56 -12.80 -5.56
N VAL A 49 -23.74 -13.96 -6.19
CA VAL A 49 -24.42 -15.09 -5.55
C VAL A 49 -23.44 -16.02 -4.84
N ASN A 50 -23.94 -16.81 -3.90
CA ASN A 50 -23.17 -17.87 -3.26
C ASN A 50 -22.57 -18.80 -4.33
N GLY A 51 -21.24 -18.86 -4.40
CA GLY A 51 -20.54 -19.63 -5.42
C GLY A 51 -20.53 -21.14 -5.19
N GLY A 52 -21.25 -21.64 -4.19
CA GLY A 52 -21.26 -23.04 -3.77
C GLY A 52 -21.30 -23.19 -2.25
N LYS A 53 -21.34 -24.44 -1.76
CA LYS A 53 -21.17 -24.75 -0.33
C LYS A 53 -19.76 -24.31 0.11
N PRO A 54 -19.59 -23.77 1.33
CA PRO A 54 -18.26 -23.59 1.91
C PRO A 54 -17.52 -24.92 1.83
N GLU A 55 -16.32 -24.91 1.25
CA GLU A 55 -15.52 -26.12 1.17
C GLU A 55 -14.90 -26.45 2.55
N ALA A 56 -14.41 -27.67 2.73
CA ALA A 56 -13.89 -28.13 4.02
C ALA A 56 -12.83 -27.18 4.59
N ARG A 57 -12.69 -27.13 5.92
CA ARG A 57 -11.58 -26.43 6.56
C ARG A 57 -10.27 -26.94 5.99
N PHE A 58 -9.49 -26.04 5.42
CA PHE A 58 -8.19 -26.37 4.86
C PHE A 58 -7.13 -26.26 5.96
N THR A 59 -6.15 -27.15 5.96
CA THR A 59 -4.96 -27.05 6.83
C THR A 59 -4.21 -25.74 6.59
N ASP A 60 -4.29 -25.20 5.36
CA ASP A 60 -3.79 -23.89 4.96
C ASP A 60 -4.80 -23.23 4.00
N ALA A 61 -5.81 -22.55 4.57
CA ALA A 61 -6.86 -21.85 3.81
C ALA A 61 -6.31 -20.70 2.96
N HIS A 62 -5.17 -20.14 3.34
CA HIS A 62 -4.50 -19.07 2.61
C HIS A 62 -3.85 -19.59 1.33
N ALA A 63 -3.15 -20.72 1.38
CA ALA A 63 -2.61 -21.37 0.18
C ALA A 63 -3.71 -21.72 -0.84
N GLU A 64 -4.86 -22.20 -0.36
CA GLU A 64 -5.99 -22.53 -1.22
C GLU A 64 -6.65 -21.29 -1.83
N LYS A 65 -6.85 -20.21 -1.05
CA LYS A 65 -7.31 -18.91 -1.57
C LYS A 65 -6.39 -18.43 -2.70
N ASN A 66 -5.08 -18.48 -2.46
CA ASN A 66 -4.05 -18.00 -3.39
C ASN A 66 -3.99 -18.82 -4.67
N ARG A 67 -4.17 -20.15 -4.59
CA ARG A 67 -4.30 -21.00 -5.78
C ARG A 67 -5.46 -20.54 -6.66
N ARG A 68 -6.63 -20.26 -6.06
CA ARG A 68 -7.83 -19.79 -6.79
C ARG A 68 -7.64 -18.42 -7.40
N VAL A 69 -7.02 -17.48 -6.68
CA VAL A 69 -6.69 -16.15 -7.21
C VAL A 69 -5.80 -16.29 -8.44
N ARG A 70 -4.71 -17.08 -8.37
CA ARG A 70 -3.83 -17.32 -9.53
C ARG A 70 -4.56 -17.91 -10.72
N GLU A 71 -5.49 -18.85 -10.49
CA GLU A 71 -6.32 -19.43 -11.55
C GLU A 71 -7.26 -18.41 -12.19
N LYS A 72 -7.74 -17.42 -11.42
CA LYS A 72 -8.62 -16.36 -11.91
C LYS A 72 -7.84 -15.27 -12.64
N THR A 73 -6.70 -14.84 -12.12
CA THR A 73 -5.85 -13.85 -12.78
C THR A 73 -5.30 -14.37 -14.12
N ARG A 74 -5.00 -15.67 -14.25
CA ARG A 74 -4.67 -16.30 -15.55
C ARG A 74 -5.82 -16.30 -16.57
N LYS A 75 -7.04 -15.98 -16.12
CA LYS A 75 -8.24 -15.82 -16.94
C LYS A 75 -8.64 -14.36 -17.06
N ASP A 76 -7.67 -13.45 -16.88
CA ASP A 76 -7.82 -12.00 -16.98
C ASP A 76 -8.81 -11.38 -15.97
N TYR A 77 -9.07 -12.05 -14.85
CA TYR A 77 -9.75 -11.38 -13.73
C TYR A 77 -8.79 -10.39 -13.09
N GLN A 78 -9.17 -9.12 -13.10
CA GLN A 78 -8.43 -8.04 -12.48
C GLN A 78 -9.00 -7.74 -11.10
N TYR A 79 -8.13 -7.38 -10.16
CA TYR A 79 -8.56 -6.93 -8.84
C TYR A 79 -9.34 -5.62 -8.97
N VAL A 80 -10.44 -5.50 -8.24
CA VAL A 80 -11.28 -4.30 -8.20
C VAL A 80 -11.11 -3.59 -6.87
N ASP A 81 -11.49 -4.25 -5.78
CA ASP A 81 -11.56 -3.60 -4.47
C ASP A 81 -11.72 -4.64 -3.34
N ARG A 82 -11.63 -4.17 -2.09
CA ARG A 82 -12.07 -4.88 -0.91
C ARG A 82 -13.49 -4.45 -0.57
N VAL A 83 -14.38 -5.43 -0.44
CA VAL A 83 -15.82 -5.18 -0.36
C VAL A 83 -16.45 -5.90 0.80
N VAL A 84 -17.44 -5.27 1.44
CA VAL A 84 -18.35 -5.95 2.35
C VAL A 84 -19.47 -6.54 1.52
N ILE A 85 -19.63 -7.87 1.56
CA ILE A 85 -20.73 -8.55 0.88
C ILE A 85 -21.86 -8.80 1.88
N HIS A 86 -23.07 -8.40 1.53
CA HIS A 86 -24.28 -8.64 2.29
C HIS A 86 -24.88 -10.02 1.97
N ILE A 87 -25.74 -10.55 2.85
CA ILE A 87 -26.39 -11.86 2.63
C ILE A 87 -27.20 -11.91 1.32
N ASP A 88 -27.76 -10.78 0.88
CA ASP A 88 -28.54 -10.68 -0.37
C ASP A 88 -27.67 -10.68 -1.64
N GLY A 89 -26.33 -10.71 -1.50
CA GLY A 89 -25.38 -10.73 -2.61
C GLY A 89 -25.01 -9.36 -3.16
N SER A 90 -25.62 -8.28 -2.65
CA SER A 90 -25.12 -6.93 -2.89
C SER A 90 -23.82 -6.71 -2.11
N TRP A 91 -22.99 -5.80 -2.60
CA TRP A 91 -21.73 -5.46 -1.95
C TRP A 91 -21.49 -3.95 -1.99
N VAL A 92 -20.75 -3.48 -1.01
CA VAL A 92 -20.30 -2.09 -0.89
C VAL A 92 -18.79 -2.07 -0.71
N SER A 93 -18.11 -1.09 -1.30
CA SER A 93 -16.68 -0.89 -1.06
C SER A 93 -16.43 -0.63 0.43
N THR A 94 -15.35 -1.19 0.97
CA THR A 94 -14.92 -0.82 2.32
C THR A 94 -14.51 0.65 2.42
N GLU A 95 -14.14 1.28 1.30
CA GLU A 95 -13.81 2.72 1.24
C GLU A 95 -15.08 3.59 1.36
N ASP A 96 -16.19 3.16 0.73
CA ASP A 96 -17.47 3.88 0.79
C ASP A 96 -18.12 3.81 2.18
N LEU A 97 -17.85 2.75 2.97
CA LEU A 97 -18.33 2.60 4.35
C LEU A 97 -17.68 3.58 5.34
N GLY A 98 -16.52 4.16 5.00
CA GLY A 98 -15.88 5.23 5.78
C GLY A 98 -16.39 6.64 5.41
N SER A 99 -17.26 6.75 4.39
CA SER A 99 -17.58 8.02 3.73
C SER A 99 -19.00 8.56 4.00
N GLU A 100 -19.76 7.98 4.93
CA GLU A 100 -21.08 8.53 5.31
C GLU A 100 -21.01 9.88 6.05
N ALA A 101 -19.81 10.37 6.40
CA ALA A 101 -19.65 11.67 7.07
C ALA A 101 -19.35 12.86 6.14
N SER A 102 -19.06 12.66 4.85
CA SER A 102 -18.53 13.76 4.01
C SER A 102 -19.00 13.68 2.56
N GLN A 103 -20.31 13.87 2.33
CA GLN A 103 -20.77 14.26 1.01
C GLN A 103 -20.38 15.73 0.74
N SER A 104 -19.28 15.94 0.01
CA SER A 104 -19.21 17.08 -0.91
C SER A 104 -18.27 16.76 -2.09
N LEU A 105 -18.89 16.56 -3.26
CA LEU A 105 -18.38 16.85 -4.61
C LEU A 105 -16.85 16.82 -4.79
N ARG A 106 -16.31 15.68 -5.20
CA ARG A 106 -15.14 15.63 -6.10
C ARG A 106 -15.39 14.63 -7.23
N PRO A 107 -14.98 14.92 -8.48
CA PRO A 107 -15.10 13.97 -9.57
C PRO A 107 -14.30 12.71 -9.26
N LYS A 108 -14.96 11.55 -9.36
CA LYS A 108 -14.38 10.22 -9.19
C LYS A 108 -13.46 9.95 -10.39
N ALA A 109 -12.14 10.08 -10.20
CA ALA A 109 -11.18 9.62 -11.21
C ALA A 109 -11.38 8.09 -11.40
N SER A 110 -11.39 7.64 -12.66
CA SER A 110 -11.46 6.22 -12.98
C SER A 110 -10.20 5.48 -12.51
N PRO A 111 -10.29 4.21 -12.06
CA PRO A 111 -9.15 3.44 -11.55
C PRO A 111 -7.99 3.21 -12.54
N ASP A 112 -8.16 3.54 -13.82
CA ASP A 112 -7.14 3.36 -14.87
C ASP A 112 -6.17 4.56 -15.00
N GLU A 113 -6.34 5.64 -14.21
CA GLU A 113 -5.55 6.88 -14.35
C GLU A 113 -4.87 7.35 -13.06
N GLU A 114 -4.81 6.52 -12.01
CA GLU A 114 -4.12 6.92 -10.78
C GLU A 114 -2.60 6.83 -10.97
N GLU A 115 -1.91 7.98 -10.94
CA GLU A 115 -0.46 8.01 -11.04
C GLU A 115 0.17 7.15 -9.92
N THR A 116 1.08 6.27 -10.31
CA THR A 116 1.61 5.21 -9.44
C THR A 116 3.13 5.15 -9.56
N VAL A 117 3.80 5.03 -8.41
CA VAL A 117 5.23 4.71 -8.32
C VAL A 117 5.37 3.22 -8.09
N PHE A 118 6.18 2.57 -8.92
CA PHE A 118 6.56 1.17 -8.75
C PHE A 118 7.92 1.09 -8.08
N PHE A 119 8.10 0.06 -7.27
CA PHE A 119 9.39 -0.18 -6.65
C PHE A 119 9.76 -1.66 -6.67
N GLU A 120 11.07 -1.89 -6.68
CA GLU A 120 11.68 -3.20 -6.48
C GLU A 120 12.79 -3.07 -5.44
N ILE A 121 12.92 -4.08 -4.58
CA ILE A 121 13.96 -4.14 -3.55
C ILE A 121 14.66 -5.48 -3.67
N ARG A 122 15.99 -5.46 -3.72
CA ARG A 122 16.83 -6.66 -3.73
C ARG A 122 17.96 -6.55 -2.72
N VAL A 123 17.99 -7.47 -1.75
CA VAL A 123 19.13 -7.61 -0.82
C VAL A 123 20.07 -8.68 -1.37
N ARG A 124 21.30 -8.28 -1.71
CA ARG A 124 22.25 -9.11 -2.49
C ARG A 124 22.58 -10.45 -1.85
N ASN A 125 22.78 -10.48 -0.53
CA ASN A 125 23.11 -11.70 0.20
C ASN A 125 22.39 -11.77 1.56
N ALA A 126 22.36 -12.97 2.15
CA ALA A 126 21.60 -13.21 3.39
C ALA A 126 22.24 -12.52 4.60
N GLY A 127 23.56 -12.32 4.57
CA GLY A 127 24.31 -11.64 5.62
C GLY A 127 23.93 -10.16 5.77
N MET A 128 23.46 -9.52 4.69
CA MET A 128 23.03 -8.11 4.67
C MET A 128 21.56 -7.89 5.06
N PHE A 129 20.80 -8.97 5.24
CA PHE A 129 19.36 -8.88 5.54
C PHE A 129 19.06 -8.26 6.92
N PRO A 130 19.82 -8.56 8.00
CA PRO A 130 19.67 -7.88 9.27
C PRO A 130 19.86 -6.36 9.19
N GLU A 131 20.84 -5.90 8.42
CA GLU A 131 21.12 -4.48 8.19
C GLU A 131 20.03 -3.82 7.36
N PHE A 132 19.47 -4.51 6.37
CA PHE A 132 18.27 -4.05 5.65
C PHE A 132 17.08 -3.86 6.61
N LEU A 133 16.82 -4.84 7.48
CA LEU A 133 15.75 -4.71 8.49
C LEU A 133 16.03 -3.58 9.50
N ARG A 134 17.30 -3.35 9.85
CA ARG A 134 17.71 -2.23 10.70
C ARG A 134 17.40 -0.89 10.01
N ALA A 135 17.74 -0.74 8.74
CA ALA A 135 17.42 0.45 7.96
C ALA A 135 15.90 0.69 7.87
N CYS A 136 15.10 -0.36 7.67
CA CYS A 136 13.64 -0.24 7.67
C CYS A 136 13.10 0.28 9.01
N ARG A 137 13.61 -0.23 10.14
CA ARG A 137 13.23 0.24 11.48
C ARG A 137 13.64 1.68 11.72
N GLU A 138 14.88 2.02 11.38
CA GLU A 138 15.42 3.37 11.53
C GLU A 138 14.62 4.40 10.71
N ALA A 139 14.25 4.06 9.48
CA ALA A 139 13.39 4.92 8.65
C ALA A 139 12.02 5.16 9.31
N CYS A 140 11.40 4.11 9.85
CA CYS A 140 10.12 4.23 10.57
C CYS A 140 10.25 5.09 11.83
N ASP A 141 11.33 4.92 12.61
CA ASP A 141 11.58 5.72 13.81
C ASP A 141 11.79 7.20 13.47
N ARG A 142 12.53 7.50 12.40
CA ARG A 142 12.75 8.88 11.91
C ARG A 142 11.47 9.52 11.40
N LEU A 143 10.65 8.78 10.63
CA LEU A 143 9.34 9.24 10.19
C LEU A 143 8.42 9.57 11.36
N ALA A 144 8.32 8.66 12.34
CA ALA A 144 7.52 8.87 13.53
C ALA A 144 8.03 10.06 14.36
N GLY A 145 9.36 10.18 14.52
CA GLY A 145 10.00 11.32 15.19
C GLY A 145 9.75 12.66 14.51
N ALA A 146 9.52 12.66 13.19
CA ALA A 146 9.15 13.83 12.40
C ALA A 146 7.62 14.09 12.37
N GLY A 147 6.83 13.35 13.16
CA GLY A 147 5.38 13.53 13.27
C GLY A 147 4.55 12.79 12.21
N VAL A 148 5.15 11.92 11.40
CA VAL A 148 4.42 11.10 10.43
C VAL A 148 3.75 9.92 11.14
N PRO A 149 2.44 9.67 10.94
CA PRO A 149 1.77 8.52 11.52
C PRO A 149 2.34 7.19 10.99
N VAL A 150 3.05 6.46 11.86
CA VAL A 150 3.58 5.12 11.57
C VAL A 150 2.99 4.11 12.55
N THR A 151 2.28 3.11 12.04
CA THR A 151 1.70 2.04 12.86
C THR A 151 2.47 0.76 12.64
N ARG A 152 3.00 0.16 13.71
CA ARG A 152 3.66 -1.15 13.66
C ARG A 152 2.65 -2.23 14.00
N THR A 153 2.57 -3.25 13.13
CA THR A 153 1.69 -4.39 13.38
C THR A 153 2.54 -5.61 13.71
N VAL A 154 2.22 -6.28 14.81
CA VAL A 154 2.83 -7.57 15.12
C VAL A 154 2.07 -8.63 14.35
N ASN A 155 2.78 -9.30 13.44
CA ASN A 155 2.25 -10.43 12.68
C ASN A 155 3.22 -11.60 12.89
N GLU A 156 2.72 -12.73 13.40
CA GLU A 156 3.54 -13.91 13.70
C GLU A 156 4.23 -14.50 12.45
N GLU A 157 3.72 -14.20 11.25
CA GLU A 157 4.25 -14.68 9.97
C GLU A 157 5.27 -13.72 9.32
N LEU A 158 5.28 -12.44 9.74
CA LEU A 158 6.17 -11.40 9.21
C LEU A 158 7.23 -11.02 10.24
N ALA A 159 8.49 -10.97 9.83
CA ALA A 159 9.58 -10.52 10.68
C ALA A 159 9.49 -9.01 10.98
N PHE A 160 8.79 -8.25 10.14
CA PHE A 160 8.59 -6.81 10.27
C PHE A 160 7.39 -6.37 9.43
N GLN A 161 6.45 -5.61 10.01
CA GLN A 161 5.34 -5.00 9.28
C GLN A 161 5.01 -3.62 9.87
N PHE A 162 4.78 -2.64 9.00
CA PHE A 162 4.33 -1.32 9.40
C PHE A 162 3.40 -0.71 8.34
N ALA A 163 2.72 0.37 8.73
CA ALA A 163 1.93 1.22 7.86
C ALA A 163 2.36 2.68 8.01
N ILE A 164 2.42 3.42 6.90
CA ILE A 164 2.54 4.88 6.85
C ILE A 164 1.21 5.37 6.26
N GLY A 165 0.35 5.93 7.11
CA GLY A 165 -1.06 6.13 6.73
C GLY A 165 -1.69 4.80 6.32
N ASP A 166 -2.28 4.74 5.13
CA ASP A 166 -2.93 3.55 4.57
C ASP A 166 -1.97 2.63 3.81
N TRP A 167 -0.75 3.11 3.50
CA TRP A 167 0.25 2.32 2.80
C TRP A 167 0.94 1.35 3.75
N GLN A 168 0.87 0.06 3.45
CA GLN A 168 1.47 -0.99 4.27
C GLN A 168 2.74 -1.53 3.61
N PHE A 169 3.71 -1.93 4.44
CA PHE A 169 4.93 -2.60 4.00
C PHE A 169 5.29 -3.74 4.95
N GLY A 170 5.73 -4.86 4.37
CA GLY A 170 6.06 -6.07 5.10
C GLY A 170 7.40 -6.70 4.71
N VAL A 171 8.02 -7.39 5.65
CA VAL A 171 9.17 -8.28 5.42
C VAL A 171 8.90 -9.61 6.10
N GLY A 172 8.86 -10.71 5.35
CA GLY A 172 8.43 -12.01 5.88
C GLY A 172 8.87 -13.23 5.10
N GLY A 173 8.58 -14.41 5.64
CA GLY A 173 9.03 -15.70 5.08
C GLY A 173 8.38 -16.03 3.73
N ARG A 174 7.18 -15.52 3.47
CA ARG A 174 6.44 -15.68 2.21
C ARG A 174 6.02 -14.30 1.70
N VAL A 175 6.23 -14.07 0.40
CA VAL A 175 5.57 -12.95 -0.31
C VAL A 175 4.18 -13.47 -0.64
N GLU A 176 3.20 -13.16 0.20
CA GLU A 176 1.82 -13.49 -0.11
C GLU A 176 1.34 -12.60 -1.27
N VAL A 177 0.63 -13.20 -2.22
CA VAL A 177 -0.08 -12.45 -3.24
C VAL A 177 -1.33 -11.87 -2.56
N GLY A 178 -1.19 -10.67 -2.01
CA GLY A 178 -2.22 -9.99 -1.22
C GLY A 178 -1.66 -8.85 -0.37
N TYR A 179 -0.44 -9.00 0.13
CA TYR A 179 0.34 -7.88 0.67
C TYR A 179 1.03 -7.16 -0.48
N ARG A 180 0.40 -6.09 -1.00
CA ARG A 180 1.13 -5.11 -1.82
C ARG A 180 2.30 -4.61 -0.95
N ASN A 181 3.50 -4.49 -1.53
CA ASN A 181 4.70 -3.92 -0.91
C ASN A 181 5.39 -4.83 0.13
N THR A 182 5.85 -6.00 -0.30
CA THR A 182 6.52 -6.97 0.59
C THR A 182 7.90 -7.37 0.10
N VAL A 183 8.85 -7.54 1.02
CA VAL A 183 10.15 -8.16 0.76
C VAL A 183 10.19 -9.58 1.33
N SER A 184 10.49 -10.56 0.49
CA SER A 184 10.71 -11.94 0.91
C SER A 184 12.00 -12.06 1.71
N ARG A 185 11.96 -12.72 2.86
CA ARG A 185 13.16 -13.19 3.56
C ARG A 185 13.82 -14.37 2.84
N ALA A 186 13.03 -15.20 2.15
CA ALA A 186 13.52 -16.38 1.45
C ALA A 186 14.25 -15.99 0.15
N THR A 187 13.63 -15.16 -0.69
CA THR A 187 14.24 -14.74 -1.97
C THR A 187 15.09 -13.48 -1.82
N ARG A 188 14.96 -12.73 -0.70
CA ARG A 188 15.58 -11.42 -0.47
C ARG A 188 15.19 -10.37 -1.50
N GLN A 189 14.02 -10.55 -2.09
CA GLN A 189 13.47 -9.70 -3.13
C GLN A 189 12.05 -9.30 -2.78
N GLY A 190 11.67 -8.10 -3.17
CA GLY A 190 10.34 -7.57 -3.01
C GLY A 190 10.01 -6.58 -4.09
N ALA A 191 8.72 -6.37 -4.30
CA ALA A 191 8.22 -5.36 -5.20
C ALA A 191 6.89 -4.83 -4.69
N GLY A 192 6.49 -3.69 -5.20
CA GLY A 192 5.24 -3.07 -4.82
C GLY A 192 4.93 -1.81 -5.60
N GLN A 193 3.86 -1.16 -5.17
CA GLN A 193 3.34 0.05 -5.76
C GLN A 193 2.88 1.01 -4.66
N MET A 194 3.05 2.29 -4.92
CA MET A 194 2.56 3.40 -4.12
C MET A 194 1.76 4.31 -5.04
N HIS A 195 0.53 4.59 -4.67
CA HIS A 195 -0.39 5.45 -5.42
C HIS A 195 -0.34 6.87 -4.83
N VAL A 196 -0.80 7.87 -5.57
CA VAL A 196 -0.85 9.25 -5.05
C VAL A 196 -1.65 9.35 -3.74
N ARG A 197 -2.74 8.59 -3.59
CA ARG A 197 -3.55 8.56 -2.35
C ARG A 197 -2.81 8.06 -1.11
N ASP A 198 -1.72 7.31 -1.30
CA ASP A 198 -0.87 6.82 -0.21
C ASP A 198 -0.01 7.96 0.40
N GLY A 199 0.02 9.12 -0.26
CA GLY A 199 0.80 10.29 0.15
C GLY A 199 2.29 10.17 -0.18
N VAL A 200 3.04 11.23 0.12
CA VAL A 200 4.48 11.33 -0.22
C VAL A 200 5.40 10.56 0.74
N TYR A 201 4.96 10.26 1.96
CA TYR A 201 5.84 9.69 2.98
C TYR A 201 6.37 8.27 2.70
N PRO A 202 5.62 7.37 2.04
CA PRO A 202 6.19 6.10 1.61
C PRO A 202 7.27 6.26 0.54
N LEU A 203 7.23 7.32 -0.29
CA LEU A 203 8.33 7.66 -1.20
C LEU A 203 9.60 7.96 -0.40
N LEU A 204 9.48 8.80 0.63
CA LEU A 204 10.63 9.18 1.47
C LEU A 204 11.20 7.98 2.22
N PHE A 205 10.34 7.06 2.67
CA PHE A 205 10.78 5.78 3.23
C PHE A 205 11.62 4.99 2.21
N LEU A 206 11.13 4.82 0.97
CA LEU A 206 11.82 4.06 -0.06
C LEU A 206 13.12 4.73 -0.52
N LEU A 207 13.15 6.06 -0.63
CA LEU A 207 14.35 6.84 -0.94
C LEU A 207 15.40 6.73 0.17
N TYR A 208 14.96 6.74 1.43
CA TYR A 208 15.85 6.45 2.56
C TYR A 208 16.46 5.05 2.44
N LEU A 209 15.68 4.03 2.10
CA LEU A 209 16.24 2.69 1.87
C LEU A 209 17.20 2.65 0.69
N LYS A 210 16.89 3.36 -0.41
CA LYS A 210 17.76 3.47 -1.59
C LYS A 210 19.13 4.03 -1.22
N ARG A 211 19.17 5.01 -0.32
CA ARG A 211 20.40 5.70 0.11
C ARG A 211 21.15 5.03 1.26
N CYS A 212 20.42 4.51 2.25
CA CYS A 212 20.97 4.15 3.56
C CYS A 212 20.93 2.65 3.88
N SER A 213 20.34 1.83 3.02
CA SER A 213 20.29 0.37 3.21
C SER A 213 21.28 -0.35 2.29
N PRO A 214 21.66 -1.61 2.60
CA PRO A 214 22.47 -2.44 1.70
C PRO A 214 21.66 -3.04 0.53
N ALA A 215 20.38 -2.69 0.41
CA ALA A 215 19.52 -3.18 -0.66
C ALA A 215 19.66 -2.33 -1.92
N GLU A 216 19.57 -2.98 -3.08
CA GLU A 216 19.30 -2.30 -4.34
C GLU A 216 17.81 -1.94 -4.35
N VAL A 217 17.50 -0.65 -4.44
CA VAL A 217 16.12 -0.15 -4.47
C VAL A 217 15.88 0.56 -5.79
N GLY A 218 15.09 -0.08 -6.66
CA GLY A 218 14.58 0.51 -7.89
C GLY A 218 13.29 1.28 -7.59
N LEU A 219 13.18 2.50 -8.10
CA LEU A 219 11.98 3.33 -8.02
C LEU A 219 11.70 3.88 -9.40
N ALA A 220 10.47 3.72 -9.88
CA ALA A 220 10.09 4.18 -11.20
C ALA A 220 8.69 4.77 -11.22
N TRP A 221 8.52 5.80 -12.04
CA TRP A 221 7.28 6.52 -12.31
C TRP A 221 7.12 6.69 -13.83
N LYS A 222 5.90 6.93 -14.34
CA LYS A 222 5.58 7.22 -15.77
C LYS A 222 6.42 6.45 -16.79
N ASP A 223 5.92 5.29 -17.23
CA ASP A 223 6.58 4.44 -18.25
C ASP A 223 8.03 4.04 -17.92
N GLY A 224 8.39 4.01 -16.63
CA GLY A 224 9.69 3.51 -16.18
C GLY A 224 10.77 4.57 -15.98
N ILE A 225 10.42 5.86 -15.92
CA ILE A 225 11.34 6.94 -15.53
C ILE A 225 11.84 6.65 -14.11
N GLU A 226 13.15 6.48 -13.96
CA GLU A 226 13.77 6.20 -12.68
C GLU A 226 13.72 7.43 -11.76
N ILE A 227 13.31 7.21 -10.51
CA ILE A 227 13.38 8.23 -9.45
C ILE A 227 14.76 8.10 -8.77
N SER A 228 15.52 9.18 -8.77
CA SER A 228 16.83 9.23 -8.13
C SER A 228 16.74 9.44 -6.62
N GLU A 229 17.84 9.22 -5.91
CA GLU A 229 17.94 9.52 -4.48
C GLU A 229 18.09 11.02 -4.18
N GLN A 230 18.26 11.86 -5.21
CA GLN A 230 18.49 13.30 -5.07
C GLN A 230 17.16 14.04 -5.11
N LEU A 231 16.42 14.02 -4.00
CA LEU A 231 15.06 14.58 -3.87
C LEU A 231 14.90 16.01 -4.42
N ARG A 232 15.96 16.83 -4.36
CA ARG A 232 16.00 18.19 -4.92
C ARG A 232 15.84 18.26 -6.45
N HIS A 233 16.01 17.16 -7.16
CA HIS A 233 15.83 17.09 -8.62
C HIS A 233 14.49 16.47 -9.01
N GLU A 234 13.77 15.86 -8.06
CA GLU A 234 12.54 15.09 -8.29
C GLU A 234 11.28 15.98 -8.17
N HIS A 235 11.32 17.19 -8.74
CA HIS A 235 10.25 18.18 -8.62
C HIS A 235 8.90 17.67 -9.15
N ASP A 236 8.91 17.00 -10.30
CA ASP A 236 7.70 16.50 -10.94
C ASP A 236 7.05 15.36 -10.14
N VAL A 237 7.89 14.51 -9.51
CA VAL A 237 7.42 13.42 -8.63
C VAL A 237 6.79 13.98 -7.37
N LEU A 238 7.37 15.03 -6.78
CA LEU A 238 6.78 15.71 -5.62
C LEU A 238 5.46 16.40 -5.97
N ALA A 239 5.43 17.07 -7.13
CA ALA A 239 4.24 17.75 -7.64
C ALA A 239 3.08 16.75 -7.89
N MET A 240 3.38 15.53 -8.33
CA MET A 240 2.40 14.44 -8.46
C MET A 240 1.69 14.15 -7.12
N PHE A 241 2.40 14.20 -5.98
CA PHE A 241 1.80 14.06 -4.65
C PHE A 241 1.13 15.34 -4.13
N GLY A 242 1.05 16.40 -4.94
CA GLY A 242 0.52 17.70 -4.53
C GLY A 242 1.38 18.40 -3.49
N THR A 243 2.69 18.16 -3.49
CA THR A 243 3.64 18.74 -2.53
C THR A 243 4.90 19.25 -3.23
N ASP A 244 5.80 19.85 -2.46
CA ASP A 244 7.11 20.30 -2.90
C ASP A 244 8.16 20.03 -1.81
N LEU A 245 9.43 20.23 -2.14
CA LEU A 245 10.53 19.94 -1.21
C LEU A 245 10.46 20.80 0.06
N ASP A 246 9.98 22.03 -0.02
CA ASP A 246 9.91 22.93 1.13
C ASP A 246 8.84 22.47 2.12
N ALA A 247 7.68 22.03 1.62
CA ALA A 247 6.59 21.51 2.43
C ALA A 247 6.98 20.23 3.19
N ILE A 248 7.76 19.34 2.58
CA ILE A 248 8.21 18.09 3.21
C ILE A 248 9.57 18.19 3.90
N ARG A 249 10.22 19.37 3.85
CA ARG A 249 11.60 19.55 4.31
C ARG A 249 11.85 19.05 5.73
N PRO A 250 10.98 19.30 6.73
CA PRO A 250 11.22 18.81 8.09
C PRO A 250 11.39 17.28 8.15
N VAL A 251 10.57 16.55 7.40
CA VAL A 251 10.62 15.08 7.32
C VAL A 251 11.80 14.61 6.48
N ALA A 252 12.06 15.28 5.35
CA ALA A 252 13.18 14.96 4.47
C ALA A 252 14.55 15.16 5.18
N VAL A 253 14.69 16.21 5.99
CA VAL A 253 15.87 16.46 6.84
C VAL A 253 16.01 15.38 7.91
N ALA A 254 14.92 15.01 8.61
CA ALA A 254 14.96 13.94 9.62
C ALA A 254 15.43 12.60 9.03
N LEU A 255 15.10 12.32 7.77
CA LEU A 255 15.58 11.17 7.01
C LEU A 255 16.97 11.38 6.38
N GLY A 256 17.55 12.57 6.46
CA GLY A 256 18.82 12.91 5.82
C GLY A 256 18.75 13.00 4.29
N LEU A 257 17.55 13.08 3.72
CA LEU A 257 17.29 13.21 2.28
C LEU A 257 17.38 14.66 1.78
N ALA A 258 17.34 15.64 2.69
CA ALA A 258 17.51 17.06 2.38
C ALA A 258 18.42 17.73 3.43
N GLU A 259 18.99 18.87 3.05
CA GLU A 259 19.71 19.75 3.97
C GLU A 259 18.73 20.69 4.70
N GLU A 260 19.12 21.09 5.91
CA GLU A 260 18.43 22.16 6.62
C GLU A 260 18.46 23.45 5.79
N ARG A 261 17.37 24.22 5.87
CA ARG A 261 17.35 25.54 5.26
C ARG A 261 18.15 26.46 6.16
N ILE A 262 19.24 27.02 5.64
CA ILE A 262 19.94 28.11 6.32
C ILE A 262 18.99 29.31 6.31
N ASP A 263 18.43 29.64 7.47
CA ASP A 263 17.64 30.85 7.63
C ASP A 263 18.59 32.04 7.82
N LEU A 264 18.94 32.69 6.70
CA LEU A 264 19.75 33.91 6.71
C LEU A 264 19.09 35.05 7.50
N ALA A 265 17.77 35.04 7.71
CA ALA A 265 17.09 36.05 8.53
C ALA A 265 17.39 35.86 10.03
N SER A 266 17.60 34.62 10.47
CA SER A 266 18.03 34.30 11.85
C SER A 266 19.49 34.68 12.15
N LEU A 267 20.31 34.91 11.11
CA LEU A 267 21.72 35.30 11.22
C LEU A 267 21.93 36.83 11.13
N GLY A 268 20.89 37.59 10.76
CA GLY A 268 20.93 39.04 10.55
C GLY A 268 20.43 39.89 11.73
N GLY A 269 20.25 39.30 12.91
CA GLY A 269 19.71 39.97 14.09
C GLY A 269 20.76 40.26 15.17
N ASP A 270 21.88 40.88 14.80
CA ASP A 270 22.79 41.50 15.77
C ASP A 270 22.89 43.01 15.45
N GLU A 271 21.83 43.76 15.78
CA GLU A 271 21.86 45.23 15.86
C GLU A 271 22.66 45.69 17.10
N SER A 272 23.85 45.14 17.32
CA SER A 272 24.76 45.56 18.39
C SER A 272 25.96 46.34 17.85
N LEU A 273 25.78 47.17 16.81
CA LEU A 273 26.83 48.07 16.32
C LEU A 273 26.25 49.41 15.85
N TYR A 274 25.64 50.14 16.78
CA TYR A 274 25.58 51.60 16.73
C TYR A 274 25.94 52.16 18.12
N PHE A 275 27.24 52.39 18.32
CA PHE A 275 27.78 53.37 19.27
C PHE A 275 28.86 54.17 18.55
#